data_AF-A0A059X9A0-F1
#
_entry.id   AF-A0A059X9A0-F1
#
_cell.length_a   1.000
_cell.length_b   1.000
_cell.length_c   1.000
_cell.angle_alpha   90.00
_cell.angle_beta   90.00
_cell.angle_gamma   90.00
#
_symmetry.space_group_name_H-M   'P 1'
#
loop_
_entity.id
_entity.type
_entity.pdbx_description
1 polymer ?
#
loop_
_entity_poly.entity_id
_entity_poly.type
_entity_poly.pdbx_seq_one_letter_code
_entity_poly.pdbx_strand_id
1 'polypeptide(L)'
;MDPIRRRVLTGSLAVGLAGGGLLASRVSFAAGDSGDRRFVFVLLRGALDGLAAVPAVGDPDYMRLRGELDLSGTAGLHRLDELFALHPSLNFLAQQWAERQLAVVHAVATPYRERSHFDAQDVLESGYARPHAAQSGWLNRALAGLPASRGRSAGVALGSNVPLVMRGPVEVASWSPGRLPDLEGDTLQRIAQMYGEDPLLSQRLSEALAADEMAGAGNMGGGAVAGGARAGAQVEGTARAAAGFLARADGPRVAVFETTGWDTHANNPWFRLSYPGRARSRARFGNRSGGRGYPESPGCRCSRSLATRRLRSIHAPSGYARALW
;
A
#
# COMPACT_ATOMS: atom_id res chain seq x y z
N MET A 1 -35.61 -33.05 -41.61
CA MET A 1 -34.98 -32.40 -40.44
C MET A 1 -33.88 -31.49 -40.95
N ASP A 2 -34.02 -30.17 -40.80
CA ASP A 2 -33.15 -29.20 -41.47
C ASP A 2 -31.74 -29.13 -40.86
N PRO A 3 -30.68 -29.16 -41.70
CA PRO A 3 -29.27 -29.11 -41.27
C PRO A 3 -28.87 -27.78 -40.62
N ILE A 4 -29.70 -26.74 -40.74
CA ILE A 4 -29.45 -25.40 -40.19
C ILE A 4 -29.69 -25.36 -38.68
N ARG A 5 -30.67 -26.12 -38.15
CA ARG A 5 -30.96 -26.14 -36.70
C ARG A 5 -29.85 -26.80 -35.86
N ARG A 6 -29.09 -27.73 -36.46
CA ARG A 6 -28.03 -28.48 -35.76
C ARG A 6 -26.74 -27.66 -35.58
N ARG A 7 -26.47 -26.68 -36.46
CA ARG A 7 -25.32 -25.77 -36.37
C ARG A 7 -25.52 -24.62 -35.38
N VAL A 8 -26.76 -24.14 -35.22
CA VAL A 8 -27.06 -23.09 -34.24
C VAL A 8 -26.95 -23.63 -32.81
N LEU A 9 -27.42 -24.87 -32.55
CA LEU A 9 -27.31 -25.52 -31.24
C LEU A 9 -25.87 -25.89 -30.85
N THR A 10 -24.97 -26.14 -31.81
CA THR A 10 -23.55 -26.39 -31.53
C THR A 10 -22.75 -25.09 -31.36
N GLY A 11 -23.16 -23.99 -31.98
CA GLY A 11 -22.54 -22.66 -31.78
C GLY A 11 -22.85 -22.04 -30.41
N SER A 12 -24.04 -22.25 -29.87
CA SER A 12 -24.46 -21.64 -28.59
C SER A 12 -23.77 -22.26 -27.36
N LEU A 13 -23.36 -23.53 -27.40
CA LEU A 13 -22.69 -24.19 -26.26
C LEU A 13 -21.24 -23.72 -26.07
N ALA A 14 -20.54 -23.39 -27.16
CA ALA A 14 -19.15 -22.96 -27.11
C ALA A 14 -18.97 -21.54 -26.54
N VAL A 15 -19.96 -20.66 -26.71
CA VAL A 15 -19.93 -19.29 -26.18
C VAL A 15 -20.25 -19.26 -24.68
N GLY A 16 -21.09 -20.18 -24.18
CA GLY A 16 -21.40 -20.28 -22.75
C GLY A 16 -20.20 -20.69 -21.89
N LEU A 17 -19.32 -21.55 -22.41
CA LEU A 17 -18.15 -22.06 -21.67
C LEU A 17 -16.96 -21.07 -21.63
N ALA A 18 -16.82 -20.20 -22.63
CA ALA A 18 -15.76 -19.19 -22.65
C ALA A 18 -16.11 -17.92 -21.86
N GLY A 19 -17.40 -17.56 -21.77
CA GLY A 19 -17.85 -16.35 -21.08
C GLY A 19 -18.02 -16.50 -19.56
N GLY A 20 -18.32 -17.71 -19.07
CA GLY A 20 -18.59 -17.95 -17.64
C GLY A 20 -17.35 -18.07 -16.75
N GLY A 21 -16.20 -18.45 -17.32
CA GLY A 21 -14.97 -18.71 -16.56
C GLY A 21 -14.35 -17.47 -15.91
N LEU A 22 -14.61 -16.27 -16.44
CA LEU A 22 -14.08 -15.00 -15.91
C LEU A 22 -14.98 -14.37 -14.83
N LEU A 23 -16.25 -14.75 -14.74
CA LEU A 23 -17.20 -14.25 -13.75
C LEU A 23 -17.37 -15.20 -12.55
N ALA A 24 -16.78 -16.39 -12.63
CA ALA A 24 -16.83 -17.40 -11.59
C ALA A 24 -15.42 -17.85 -11.18
N SER A 25 -14.48 -16.90 -11.05
CA SER A 25 -13.37 -17.05 -10.11
C SER A 25 -13.95 -17.09 -8.69
N ARG A 26 -14.66 -18.17 -8.37
CA ARG A 26 -14.89 -18.61 -7.01
C ARG A 26 -13.52 -18.98 -6.50
N VAL A 27 -12.84 -18.02 -5.89
CA VAL A 27 -11.70 -18.28 -5.04
C VAL A 27 -12.24 -19.17 -3.94
N SER A 28 -12.10 -20.48 -4.11
CA SER A 28 -12.41 -21.44 -3.07
C SER A 28 -11.29 -21.32 -2.06
N PHE A 29 -11.52 -20.56 -0.99
CA PHE A 29 -10.73 -20.71 0.22
C PHE A 29 -11.07 -22.09 0.76
N ALA A 30 -10.28 -23.10 0.37
CA ALA A 30 -10.18 -24.27 1.22
C ALA A 30 -9.79 -23.72 2.59
N ALA A 31 -10.61 -24.00 3.61
CA ALA A 31 -10.19 -23.89 5.00
C ALA A 31 -9.13 -24.97 5.25
N GLY A 32 -8.03 -24.92 4.50
CA GLY A 32 -6.80 -25.55 4.90
C GLY A 32 -6.41 -24.95 6.23
N ASP A 33 -5.81 -25.77 7.09
CA ASP A 33 -5.29 -25.34 8.38
C ASP A 33 -4.64 -23.98 8.18
N SER A 34 -5.28 -22.93 8.71
CA SER A 34 -4.80 -21.57 8.58
C SER A 34 -3.55 -21.55 9.44
N GLY A 35 -2.43 -21.97 8.84
CA GLY A 35 -1.20 -22.17 9.55
C GLY A 35 -0.76 -20.88 10.21
N ASP A 36 0.43 -20.89 10.79
CA ASP A 36 0.94 -19.72 11.49
C ASP A 36 1.40 -18.57 10.56
N ARG A 37 0.76 -18.43 9.39
CA ARG A 37 1.03 -17.37 8.42
C ARG A 37 0.63 -16.02 9.01
N ARG A 38 1.45 -15.01 8.71
CA ARG A 38 1.25 -13.63 9.13
C ARG A 38 1.17 -12.75 7.90
N PHE A 39 0.31 -11.73 7.95
CA PHE A 39 0.17 -10.77 6.87
C PHE A 39 0.41 -9.36 7.39
N VAL A 40 1.22 -8.61 6.66
CA VAL A 40 1.52 -7.21 6.96
C VAL A 40 1.10 -6.37 5.76
N PHE A 41 0.20 -5.42 5.98
CA PHE A 41 -0.17 -4.43 4.97
C PHE A 41 0.47 -3.09 5.31
N VAL A 42 1.34 -2.61 4.43
CA VAL A 42 2.00 -1.31 4.58
C VAL A 42 1.46 -0.35 3.52
N LEU A 43 0.80 0.72 3.96
CA LEU A 43 0.28 1.74 3.05
C LEU A 43 1.26 2.92 2.95
N LEU A 44 1.75 3.18 1.75
CA LEU A 44 2.61 4.34 1.45
C LEU A 44 1.73 5.54 1.07
N ARG A 45 1.34 6.35 2.07
CA ARG A 45 0.47 7.51 1.86
C ARG A 45 1.22 8.64 1.15
N GLY A 46 0.57 9.18 0.12
CA GLY A 46 1.05 10.31 -0.66
C GLY A 46 1.22 10.04 -2.15
N ALA A 47 0.91 8.83 -2.64
CA ALA A 47 1.12 8.46 -4.05
C ALA A 47 2.60 8.42 -4.43
N LEU A 48 3.31 7.43 -3.85
CA LEU A 48 4.63 7.00 -4.32
C LEU A 48 4.66 6.93 -5.85
N ASP A 49 5.67 7.55 -6.45
CA ASP A 49 5.97 7.36 -7.87
C ASP A 49 6.53 5.94 -8.09
N GLY A 50 5.67 5.03 -8.56
CA GLY A 50 6.05 3.65 -8.86
C GLY A 50 7.12 3.53 -9.94
N LEU A 51 7.24 4.49 -10.87
CA LEU A 51 8.29 4.51 -11.89
C LEU A 51 9.60 5.14 -11.39
N ALA A 52 9.59 5.79 -10.23
CA ALA A 52 10.82 6.14 -9.52
C ALA A 52 11.33 4.97 -8.69
N ALA A 53 10.43 4.19 -8.05
CA ALA A 53 10.80 3.01 -7.27
C ALA A 53 11.24 1.83 -8.16
N VAL A 54 10.47 1.56 -9.21
CA VAL A 54 10.68 0.46 -10.16
C VAL A 54 10.63 0.97 -11.60
N PRO A 55 11.68 1.66 -12.08
CA PRO A 55 11.70 2.23 -13.42
C PRO A 55 11.69 1.17 -14.54
N ALA A 56 11.00 1.48 -15.64
CA ALA A 56 10.92 0.66 -16.85
C ALA A 56 12.03 1.01 -17.85
N VAL A 57 13.29 1.01 -17.40
CA VAL A 57 14.46 1.47 -18.17
C VAL A 57 14.74 0.68 -19.46
N GLY A 58 14.17 -0.50 -19.63
CA GLY A 58 14.27 -1.28 -20.87
C GLY A 58 13.20 -0.95 -21.92
N ASP A 59 12.22 -0.11 -21.57
CA ASP A 59 11.18 0.31 -22.51
C ASP A 59 11.73 1.45 -23.40
N PRO A 60 11.73 1.32 -24.74
CA PRO A 60 12.19 2.38 -25.64
C PRO A 60 11.45 3.71 -25.47
N ASP A 61 10.21 3.69 -24.99
CA ASP A 61 9.42 4.89 -24.75
C ASP A 61 9.66 5.50 -23.36
N TYR A 62 10.32 4.79 -22.42
CA TYR A 62 10.46 5.25 -21.03
C TYR A 62 11.14 6.61 -20.94
N MET A 63 12.33 6.77 -21.53
CA MET A 63 13.06 8.04 -21.51
C MET A 63 12.20 9.18 -22.10
N ARG A 64 11.55 8.94 -23.25
CA ARG A 64 10.73 9.93 -23.94
C ARG A 64 9.51 10.34 -23.12
N LEU A 65 8.85 9.39 -22.47
CA LEU A 65 7.64 9.63 -21.66
C LEU A 65 7.97 10.19 -20.28
N ARG A 66 9.11 9.81 -19.71
CA ARG A 66 9.51 10.20 -18.34
C ARG A 66 10.23 11.54 -18.29
N GLY A 67 10.90 11.93 -19.38
CA GLY A 67 11.55 13.24 -19.53
C GLY A 67 12.67 13.45 -18.51
N GLU A 68 12.63 14.57 -17.79
CA GLU A 68 13.67 14.97 -16.80
C GLU A 68 13.85 14.00 -15.64
N LEU A 69 12.94 13.05 -15.50
CA LEU A 69 12.89 12.12 -14.38
C LEU A 69 13.22 10.68 -14.81
N ASP A 70 13.77 10.55 -16.02
CA ASP A 70 14.34 9.31 -16.53
C ASP A 70 15.48 8.84 -15.62
N LEU A 71 15.42 7.58 -15.22
CA LEU A 71 16.43 6.92 -14.40
C LEU A 71 17.38 6.03 -15.23
N SER A 72 17.24 5.96 -16.55
CA SER A 72 18.03 5.05 -17.39
C SER A 72 19.55 5.26 -17.28
N GLY A 73 19.98 6.50 -17.02
CA GLY A 73 21.40 6.84 -16.78
C GLY A 73 21.84 6.74 -15.31
N THR A 74 20.97 6.35 -14.39
CA THR A 74 21.29 6.26 -12.96
C THR A 74 22.20 5.07 -12.67
N ALA A 75 23.37 5.35 -12.09
CA ALA A 75 24.30 4.31 -11.67
C ALA A 75 23.73 3.48 -10.51
N GLY A 76 24.00 2.18 -10.49
CA GLY A 76 23.64 1.29 -9.39
C GLY A 76 22.17 0.85 -9.37
N LEU A 77 21.44 0.98 -10.49
CA LEU A 77 20.12 0.36 -10.63
C LEU A 77 20.23 -1.16 -10.49
N HIS A 78 19.32 -1.76 -9.72
CA HIS A 78 19.25 -3.22 -9.58
C HIS A 78 18.32 -3.78 -10.65
N ARG A 79 18.86 -4.38 -11.70
CA ARG A 79 18.05 -4.96 -12.79
C ARG A 79 17.17 -6.08 -12.24
N LEU A 80 15.87 -5.98 -12.47
CA LEU A 80 14.92 -7.05 -12.17
C LEU A 80 14.84 -8.03 -13.34
N ASP A 81 14.72 -7.47 -14.55
CA ASP A 81 14.72 -8.17 -15.83
C ASP A 81 15.19 -7.23 -16.96
N GLU A 82 14.87 -7.55 -18.22
CA GLU A 82 15.20 -6.75 -19.41
C GLU A 82 14.43 -5.42 -19.47
N LEU A 83 13.28 -5.30 -18.79
CA LEU A 83 12.38 -4.16 -18.86
C LEU A 83 12.49 -3.26 -17.62
N PHE A 84 12.57 -3.85 -16.43
CA PHE A 84 12.47 -3.17 -15.15
C PHE A 84 13.76 -3.24 -14.33
N ALA A 85 13.95 -2.22 -13.49
CA ALA A 85 14.98 -2.18 -12.46
C ALA A 85 14.39 -1.62 -11.15
N LEU A 86 15.06 -1.81 -10.02
CA LEU A 86 14.79 -1.12 -8.77
C LEU A 86 15.73 0.08 -8.60
N HIS A 87 15.21 1.12 -7.97
CA HIS A 87 16.00 2.27 -7.52
C HIS A 87 17.19 1.84 -6.64
N PRO A 88 18.38 2.47 -6.73
CA PRO A 88 19.58 2.02 -6.01
C PRO A 88 19.42 1.95 -4.49
N SER A 89 18.58 2.81 -3.91
CA SER A 89 18.28 2.82 -2.46
C SER A 89 17.47 1.61 -1.97
N LEU A 90 16.90 0.80 -2.88
CA LEU A 90 16.07 -0.36 -2.56
C LEU A 90 16.88 -1.66 -2.49
N ASN A 91 18.10 -1.59 -1.94
CA ASN A 91 19.04 -2.72 -1.86
C ASN A 91 18.41 -3.97 -1.22
N PHE A 92 17.65 -3.80 -0.14
CA PHE A 92 16.97 -4.91 0.52
C PHE A 92 15.95 -5.58 -0.41
N LEU A 93 15.15 -4.81 -1.15
CA LEU A 93 14.18 -5.37 -2.09
C LEU A 93 14.88 -6.07 -3.28
N ALA A 94 16.05 -5.59 -3.70
CA ALA A 94 16.85 -6.28 -4.72
C ALA A 94 17.34 -7.65 -4.23
N GLN A 95 17.72 -7.77 -2.95
CA GLN A 95 18.04 -9.06 -2.33
C GLN A 95 16.82 -9.98 -2.29
N GLN A 96 15.66 -9.48 -1.85
CA GLN A 96 14.42 -10.26 -1.84
C GLN A 96 14.02 -10.72 -3.25
N TRP A 97 14.27 -9.91 -4.29
CA TRP A 97 14.05 -10.32 -5.68
C TRP A 97 14.96 -11.47 -6.09
N ALA A 98 16.26 -11.36 -5.81
CA ALA A 98 17.24 -12.41 -6.11
C ALA A 98 16.87 -13.75 -5.44
N GLU A 99 16.33 -13.69 -4.23
CA GLU A 99 15.85 -14.84 -3.47
C GLU A 99 14.43 -15.32 -3.85
N ARG A 100 13.81 -14.69 -4.86
CA ARG A 100 12.43 -14.96 -5.30
C ARG A 100 11.38 -14.78 -4.20
N GLN A 101 11.63 -13.86 -3.27
CA GLN A 101 10.73 -13.47 -2.18
C GLN A 101 10.02 -12.13 -2.42
N LEU A 102 10.27 -11.48 -3.57
CA LEU A 102 9.60 -10.24 -3.97
C LEU A 102 8.79 -10.45 -5.24
N ALA A 103 7.59 -9.88 -5.28
CA ALA A 103 6.81 -9.68 -6.50
C ALA A 103 6.49 -8.19 -6.64
N VAL A 104 6.63 -7.66 -7.86
CA VAL A 104 6.23 -6.31 -8.22
C VAL A 104 5.10 -6.39 -9.24
N VAL A 105 4.03 -5.65 -9.00
CA VAL A 105 2.86 -5.63 -9.90
C VAL A 105 2.66 -4.21 -10.41
N HIS A 106 2.90 -4.01 -11.71
CA HIS A 106 2.72 -2.73 -12.40
C HIS A 106 1.32 -2.60 -13.01
N ALA A 107 0.97 -1.37 -13.40
CA ALA A 107 -0.28 -1.02 -14.08
C ALA A 107 -1.55 -1.44 -13.31
N VAL A 108 -1.46 -1.48 -11.97
CA VAL A 108 -2.60 -1.68 -11.08
C VAL A 108 -3.08 -0.34 -10.57
N ALA A 109 -4.38 -0.11 -10.65
CA ALA A 109 -5.01 1.08 -10.10
C ALA A 109 -6.44 0.74 -9.66
N THR A 110 -6.95 1.49 -8.70
CA THR A 110 -8.38 1.52 -8.38
C THR A 110 -9.18 1.99 -9.61
N PRO A 111 -10.52 1.87 -9.66
CA PRO A 111 -11.31 2.44 -10.75
C PRO A 111 -11.44 3.97 -10.71
N TYR A 112 -10.94 4.62 -9.64
CA TYR A 112 -11.05 6.06 -9.43
C TYR A 112 -10.12 6.87 -10.35
N ARG A 113 -10.65 7.89 -11.03
CA ARG A 113 -9.93 8.65 -12.07
C ARG A 113 -9.97 10.17 -11.90
N GLU A 114 -10.46 10.65 -10.76
CA GLU A 114 -10.49 12.08 -10.43
C GLU A 114 -9.23 12.50 -9.65
N ARG A 115 -9.10 13.81 -9.37
CA ARG A 115 -7.86 14.43 -8.85
C ARG A 115 -7.94 14.73 -7.35
N SER A 116 -8.33 13.75 -6.54
CA SER A 116 -8.32 13.86 -5.07
C SER A 116 -7.66 12.64 -4.44
N HIS A 117 -6.59 12.88 -3.68
CA HIS A 117 -5.86 11.83 -2.96
C HIS A 117 -6.70 11.20 -1.86
N PHE A 118 -7.55 11.99 -1.19
CA PHE A 118 -8.41 11.50 -0.11
C PHE A 118 -9.43 10.49 -0.65
N ASP A 119 -10.08 10.83 -1.76
CA ASP A 119 -11.05 9.96 -2.42
C ASP A 119 -10.40 8.72 -3.02
N ALA A 120 -9.21 8.85 -3.61
CA ALA A 120 -8.45 7.71 -4.12
C ALA A 120 -8.05 6.74 -2.99
N GLN A 121 -7.65 7.27 -1.83
CA GLN A 121 -7.32 6.49 -0.64
C GLN A 121 -8.56 5.80 -0.06
N ASP A 122 -9.70 6.49 0.00
CA ASP A 122 -10.97 5.91 0.44
C ASP A 122 -11.36 4.70 -0.43
N VAL A 123 -11.26 4.84 -1.75
CA VAL A 123 -11.51 3.74 -2.71
C VAL A 123 -10.51 2.58 -2.52
N LEU A 124 -9.22 2.87 -2.34
CA LEU A 124 -8.19 1.86 -2.11
C LEU A 124 -8.43 1.07 -0.82
N GLU A 125 -8.77 1.77 0.27
CA GLU A 125 -8.90 1.19 1.61
C GLU A 125 -10.27 0.52 1.82
N SER A 126 -11.34 1.08 1.27
CA SER A 126 -12.68 0.47 1.32
C SER A 126 -12.80 -0.74 0.39
N GLY A 127 -12.06 -0.74 -0.73
CA GLY A 127 -12.15 -1.71 -1.80
C GLY A 127 -13.40 -1.56 -2.68
N TYR A 128 -14.16 -0.46 -2.55
CA TYR A 128 -15.33 -0.17 -3.37
C TYR A 128 -14.98 0.71 -4.58
N ALA A 129 -15.86 0.76 -5.57
CA ALA A 129 -15.60 1.48 -6.82
C ALA A 129 -15.72 3.01 -6.73
N ARG A 130 -16.35 3.53 -5.67
CA ARG A 130 -16.59 4.98 -5.49
C ARG A 130 -16.14 5.43 -4.09
N PRO A 131 -15.70 6.68 -3.95
CA PRO A 131 -15.40 7.25 -2.65
C PRO A 131 -16.62 7.22 -1.74
N HIS A 132 -16.38 6.98 -0.45
CA HIS A 132 -17.36 7.00 0.63
C HIS A 132 -18.53 6.01 0.45
N ALA A 133 -18.36 5.01 -0.42
CA ALA A 133 -19.36 3.97 -0.64
C ALA A 133 -19.52 3.03 0.57
N ALA A 134 -18.51 2.96 1.45
CA ALA A 134 -18.56 2.19 2.68
C ALA A 134 -17.75 2.84 3.79
N GLN A 135 -18.19 2.65 5.03
CA GLN A 135 -17.46 3.06 6.23
C GLN A 135 -16.52 1.95 6.76
N SER A 136 -16.48 0.79 6.09
CA SER A 136 -15.62 -0.34 6.44
C SER A 136 -14.58 -0.63 5.37
N GLY A 137 -13.43 -1.10 5.81
CA GLY A 137 -12.32 -1.50 4.97
C GLY A 137 -12.44 -2.93 4.46
N TRP A 138 -11.83 -3.21 3.30
CA TRP A 138 -11.86 -4.55 2.74
C TRP A 138 -11.10 -5.56 3.60
N LEU A 139 -10.02 -5.15 4.28
CA LEU A 139 -9.23 -6.05 5.11
C LEU A 139 -9.97 -6.41 6.40
N ASN A 140 -10.64 -5.46 7.06
CA ASN A 140 -11.50 -5.78 8.20
C ASN A 140 -12.60 -6.79 7.82
N ARG A 141 -13.26 -6.59 6.67
CA ARG A 141 -14.24 -7.56 6.16
C ARG A 141 -13.62 -8.92 5.87
N ALA A 142 -12.38 -8.97 5.40
CA ALA A 142 -11.65 -10.22 5.19
C ALA A 142 -11.31 -10.93 6.51
N LEU A 143 -11.03 -10.19 7.60
CA LEU A 143 -10.79 -10.77 8.93
C LEU A 143 -12.00 -11.57 9.43
N ALA A 144 -13.23 -11.16 9.08
CA ALA A 144 -14.45 -11.88 9.47
C ALA A 144 -14.53 -13.29 8.88
N GLY A 145 -13.81 -13.55 7.78
CA GLY A 145 -13.71 -14.87 7.14
C GLY A 145 -12.55 -15.73 7.65
N LEU A 146 -11.69 -15.19 8.51
CA LEU A 146 -10.60 -15.97 9.11
C LEU A 146 -11.15 -16.83 10.26
N PRO A 147 -10.56 -18.02 10.50
CA PRO A 147 -10.85 -18.78 11.71
C PRO A 147 -10.65 -17.89 12.94
N ALA A 148 -11.54 -18.01 13.92
CA ALA A 148 -11.45 -17.24 15.15
C ALA A 148 -10.03 -17.37 15.72
N SER A 149 -9.36 -16.23 15.91
CA SER A 149 -8.02 -16.21 16.48
C SER A 149 -8.04 -16.90 17.83
N ARG A 150 -7.05 -17.73 18.13
CA ARG A 150 -6.88 -18.35 19.47
C ARG A 150 -6.55 -17.32 20.58
N GLY A 151 -6.67 -16.01 20.31
CA GLY A 151 -6.23 -14.90 21.17
C GLY A 151 -7.08 -13.63 20.99
N ARG A 152 -6.58 -12.50 21.53
CA ARG A 152 -7.34 -11.26 21.82
C ARG A 152 -7.91 -10.51 20.61
N SER A 153 -7.27 -10.57 19.44
CA SER A 153 -7.71 -9.85 18.24
C SER A 153 -7.21 -10.50 16.95
N ALA A 154 -8.02 -10.51 15.89
CA ALA A 154 -7.65 -11.03 14.57
C ALA A 154 -6.57 -10.18 13.87
N GLY A 155 -6.53 -8.87 14.16
CA GLY A 155 -5.58 -7.94 13.58
C GLY A 155 -5.17 -6.79 14.49
N VAL A 156 -4.11 -6.06 14.10
CA VAL A 156 -3.62 -4.87 14.78
C VAL A 156 -3.36 -3.73 13.79
N ALA A 157 -3.83 -2.54 14.11
CA ALA A 157 -3.50 -1.30 13.42
C ALA A 157 -2.41 -0.55 14.21
N LEU A 158 -1.27 -0.28 13.58
CA LEU A 158 -0.18 0.48 14.16
C LEU A 158 -0.16 1.89 13.55
N GLY A 159 -0.48 2.88 14.38
CA GLY A 159 -0.64 4.27 13.98
C GLY A 159 -1.56 5.01 14.93
N SER A 160 -1.59 6.34 14.85
CA SER A 160 -2.39 7.16 15.77
C SER A 160 -3.91 6.98 15.61
N ASN A 161 -4.36 6.41 14.49
CA ASN A 161 -5.77 6.10 14.23
C ASN A 161 -5.86 4.75 13.53
N VAL A 162 -6.99 4.06 13.70
CA VAL A 162 -7.32 2.88 12.89
C VAL A 162 -7.63 3.33 11.46
N PRO A 163 -6.86 2.90 10.44
CA PRO A 163 -7.07 3.30 9.04
C PRO A 163 -8.35 2.65 8.48
N LEU A 164 -8.94 3.24 7.44
CA LEU A 164 -10.22 2.76 6.88
C LEU A 164 -10.14 1.29 6.49
N VAL A 165 -9.00 0.84 5.94
CA VAL A 165 -8.78 -0.56 5.54
C VAL A 165 -9.01 -1.56 6.69
N MET A 166 -8.83 -1.14 7.94
CA MET A 166 -9.02 -1.93 9.16
C MET A 166 -10.30 -1.59 9.95
N ARG A 167 -11.10 -0.60 9.52
CA ARG A 167 -12.37 -0.27 10.19
C ARG A 167 -13.47 -1.24 9.78
N GLY A 168 -14.33 -1.61 10.72
CA GLY A 168 -15.50 -2.44 10.46
C GLY A 168 -15.95 -3.19 11.72
N PRO A 169 -16.83 -4.20 11.57
CA PRO A 169 -17.43 -4.90 12.70
C PRO A 169 -16.48 -5.86 13.42
N VAL A 170 -15.36 -6.27 12.80
CA VAL A 170 -14.36 -7.10 13.47
C VAL A 170 -13.50 -6.20 14.35
N GLU A 171 -13.46 -6.50 15.64
CA GLU A 171 -12.59 -5.79 16.58
C GLU A 171 -11.12 -6.03 16.23
N VAL A 172 -10.36 -4.94 16.23
CA VAL A 172 -8.92 -4.93 15.96
C VAL A 172 -8.19 -4.20 17.07
N ALA A 173 -7.00 -4.67 17.43
CA ALA A 173 -6.14 -3.95 18.35
C ALA A 173 -5.61 -2.68 17.69
N SER A 174 -5.32 -1.65 18.47
CA SER A 174 -4.69 -0.42 18.01
C SER A 174 -3.50 -0.11 18.90
N TRP A 175 -2.37 0.24 18.29
CA TRP A 175 -1.17 0.67 19.00
C TRP A 175 -0.53 1.83 18.26
N SER A 176 0.12 2.75 18.96
CA SER A 176 0.89 3.83 18.34
C SER A 176 2.12 4.17 19.17
N PRO A 177 3.24 4.55 18.54
CA PRO A 177 4.40 4.97 19.29
C PRO A 177 4.08 6.19 20.17
N GLY A 178 4.48 6.12 21.43
CA GLY A 178 4.37 7.24 22.37
C GLY A 178 5.08 8.48 21.83
N ARG A 179 4.45 9.65 21.98
CA ARG A 179 5.06 10.95 21.66
C ARG A 179 5.66 11.64 22.88
N LEU A 180 5.36 11.11 24.06
CA LEU A 180 5.83 11.61 25.34
C LEU A 180 7.01 10.74 25.81
N PRO A 181 7.90 11.30 26.64
CA PRO A 181 8.91 10.50 27.34
C PRO A 181 8.25 9.36 28.12
N ASP A 182 9.01 8.29 28.31
CA ASP A 182 8.58 7.18 29.15
C ASP A 182 8.24 7.71 30.55
N LEU A 183 7.10 7.27 31.07
CA LEU A 183 6.67 7.63 32.41
C LEU A 183 7.49 6.85 33.43
N GLU A 184 7.88 7.52 34.52
CA GLU A 184 8.47 6.83 35.67
C GLU A 184 7.49 5.80 36.23
N GLY A 185 8.00 4.66 36.70
CA GLY A 185 7.17 3.53 37.13
C GLY A 185 6.19 3.89 38.27
N ASP A 186 6.57 4.82 39.14
CA ASP A 186 5.73 5.32 40.22
C ASP A 186 4.52 6.11 39.70
N THR A 187 4.70 6.85 38.61
CA THR A 187 3.69 7.68 37.96
C THR A 187 2.66 6.80 37.27
N LEU A 188 3.11 5.76 36.56
CA LEU A 188 2.20 4.75 36.00
C LEU A 188 1.40 4.04 37.08
N GLN A 189 2.01 3.69 38.21
CA GLN A 189 1.30 3.03 39.30
C GLN A 189 0.24 3.94 39.95
N ARG A 190 0.52 5.23 40.09
CA ARG A 190 -0.46 6.23 40.56
C ARG A 190 -1.62 6.40 39.57
N ILE A 191 -1.34 6.42 38.26
CA ILE A 191 -2.39 6.46 37.23
C ILE A 191 -3.24 5.20 37.29
N ALA A 192 -2.62 4.02 37.44
CA ALA A 192 -3.34 2.76 37.56
C ALA A 192 -4.23 2.70 38.82
N GLN A 193 -3.76 3.25 39.94
CA GLN A 193 -4.59 3.39 41.15
C GLN A 193 -5.78 4.33 40.93
N MET A 194 -5.53 5.49 40.30
CA MET A 194 -6.57 6.48 39.99
C MET A 194 -7.64 5.90 39.03
N TYR A 195 -7.22 5.13 38.02
CA TYR A 195 -8.11 4.52 37.05
C TYR A 195 -8.77 3.25 37.59
N GLY A 196 -8.27 2.67 38.68
CA GLY A 196 -8.77 1.42 39.26
C GLY A 196 -10.22 1.47 39.73
N GLU A 197 -10.75 2.66 40.04
CA GLU A 197 -12.15 2.84 40.45
C GLU A 197 -13.12 2.95 39.26
N ASP A 198 -12.62 3.18 38.05
CA ASP A 198 -13.43 3.26 36.82
C ASP A 198 -13.22 2.00 35.95
N PRO A 199 -14.24 1.15 35.78
CA PRO A 199 -14.11 -0.08 34.99
C PRO A 199 -13.70 0.14 33.53
N LEU A 200 -14.12 1.26 32.92
CA LEU A 200 -13.76 1.56 31.55
C LEU A 200 -12.29 1.99 31.47
N LEU A 201 -11.86 2.93 32.32
CA LEU A 201 -10.50 3.43 32.28
C LEU A 201 -9.46 2.39 32.69
N SER A 202 -9.76 1.59 33.72
CA SER A 202 -8.90 0.47 34.15
C SER A 202 -8.73 -0.56 33.04
N GLN A 203 -9.81 -0.94 32.35
CA GLN A 203 -9.73 -1.84 31.21
C GLN A 203 -8.86 -1.26 30.10
N ARG A 204 -9.08 0.00 29.70
CA ARG A 204 -8.31 0.65 28.62
C ARG A 204 -6.83 0.79 28.95
N LEU A 205 -6.49 1.11 30.20
CA LEU A 205 -5.10 1.16 30.64
C LEU A 205 -4.44 -0.23 30.58
N SER A 206 -5.14 -1.28 31.04
CA SER A 206 -4.61 -2.64 30.98
C SER A 206 -4.40 -3.15 29.53
N GLU A 207 -5.30 -2.77 28.61
CA GLU A 207 -5.18 -3.05 27.18
C GLU A 207 -3.97 -2.32 26.58
N ALA A 208 -3.78 -1.05 26.93
CA ALA A 208 -2.66 -0.24 26.46
C ALA A 208 -1.30 -0.77 26.96
N LEU A 209 -1.18 -1.07 28.24
CA LEU A 209 0.06 -1.62 28.81
C LEU A 209 0.42 -2.98 28.19
N ALA A 210 -0.57 -3.85 27.98
CA ALA A 210 -0.36 -5.11 27.29
C ALA A 210 0.05 -4.90 25.81
N ALA A 211 -0.48 -3.87 25.16
CA ALA A 211 -0.08 -3.49 23.80
C ALA A 211 1.39 -3.01 23.73
N ASP A 212 1.83 -2.20 24.70
CA ASP A 212 3.22 -1.73 24.79
C ASP A 212 4.21 -2.85 25.07
N GLU A 213 3.83 -3.81 25.93
CA GLU A 213 4.62 -5.02 26.18
C GLU A 213 4.77 -5.85 24.90
N MET A 214 3.67 -6.08 24.16
CA MET A 214 3.70 -6.80 22.89
C MET A 214 4.51 -6.08 21.81
N ALA A 215 4.49 -4.75 21.80
CA ALA A 215 5.29 -3.94 20.89
C ALA A 215 6.80 -3.95 21.24
N GLY A 216 7.18 -4.42 22.44
CA GLY A 216 8.54 -4.32 22.95
C GLY A 216 8.97 -2.88 23.21
N ALA A 217 8.01 -1.99 23.51
CA ALA A 217 8.22 -0.55 23.57
C ALA A 217 9.05 -0.09 24.79
N GLY A 218 9.10 -0.87 25.88
CA GLY A 218 9.79 -0.54 27.13
C GLY A 218 11.33 -0.42 27.07
N ASN A 219 11.93 -0.47 25.88
CA ASN A 219 13.37 -0.31 25.66
C ASN A 219 13.72 0.69 24.54
N MET A 220 12.74 1.45 24.05
CA MET A 220 12.92 2.38 22.92
C MET A 220 13.14 3.80 23.44
N GLY A 221 14.32 4.05 24.02
CA GLY A 221 14.72 5.36 24.53
C GLY A 221 14.56 6.47 23.49
N GLY A 222 13.69 7.44 23.81
CA GLY A 222 13.36 8.59 22.97
C GLY A 222 14.52 9.58 22.81
N GLY A 223 15.49 9.25 21.96
CA GLY A 223 16.49 10.22 21.48
C GLY A 223 15.86 11.20 20.49
N ALA A 224 16.06 12.51 20.71
CA ALA A 224 15.61 13.55 19.78
C ALA A 224 16.42 13.47 18.47
N VAL A 225 15.87 12.81 17.45
CA VAL A 225 16.48 12.73 16.11
C VAL A 225 15.87 13.80 15.18
N ALA A 226 16.73 14.42 14.34
CA ALA A 226 16.36 15.43 13.36
C ALA A 226 15.39 14.91 12.28
N GLY A 227 14.55 15.80 11.74
CA GLY A 227 13.26 15.49 11.08
C GLY A 227 13.24 14.46 9.94
N GLY A 228 14.34 14.24 9.20
CA GLY A 228 14.42 13.19 8.18
C GLY A 228 14.76 11.80 8.73
N ALA A 229 15.74 11.74 9.64
CA ALA A 229 16.10 10.52 10.37
C ALA A 229 14.98 10.09 11.34
N ARG A 230 14.18 11.05 11.83
CA ARG A 230 13.01 10.79 12.69
C ARG A 230 11.91 10.01 11.99
N ALA A 231 11.64 10.30 10.71
CA ALA A 231 10.63 9.56 9.93
C ALA A 231 11.06 8.11 9.68
N GLY A 232 12.32 7.89 9.30
CA GLY A 232 12.89 6.55 9.14
C GLY A 232 12.88 5.75 10.44
N ALA A 233 13.35 6.34 11.54
CA ALA A 233 13.36 5.72 12.87
C ALA A 233 11.94 5.41 13.37
N GLN A 234 10.94 6.25 13.06
CA GLN A 234 9.55 6.00 13.42
C GLN A 234 8.95 4.83 12.64
N VAL A 235 9.24 4.72 11.33
CA VAL A 235 8.80 3.58 10.52
C VAL A 235 9.45 2.29 11.02
N GLU A 236 10.75 2.31 11.32
CA GLU A 236 11.46 1.16 11.89
C GLU A 236 10.86 0.73 13.25
N GLY A 237 10.62 1.69 14.15
CA GLY A 237 9.98 1.40 15.44
C GLY A 237 8.58 0.79 15.29
N THR A 238 7.79 1.30 14.34
CA THR A 238 6.46 0.76 14.03
C THR A 238 6.55 -0.65 13.43
N ALA A 239 7.52 -0.89 12.55
CA ALA A 239 7.74 -2.22 11.97
C ALA A 239 8.21 -3.23 13.03
N ARG A 240 9.07 -2.81 13.97
CA ARG A 240 9.50 -3.63 15.12
C ARG A 240 8.32 -3.96 16.04
N ALA A 241 7.46 -2.98 16.34
CA ALA A 241 6.24 -3.22 17.09
C ALA A 241 5.33 -4.24 16.38
N ALA A 242 5.12 -4.09 15.07
CA ALA A 242 4.35 -5.05 14.28
C ALA A 242 4.93 -6.46 14.36
N ALA A 243 6.25 -6.61 14.27
CA ALA A 243 6.92 -7.89 14.45
C ALA A 243 6.69 -8.47 15.86
N GLY A 244 6.76 -7.65 16.91
CA GLY A 244 6.47 -8.06 18.29
C GLY A 244 5.06 -8.61 18.47
N PHE A 245 4.05 -7.91 17.95
CA PHE A 245 2.66 -8.40 17.96
C PHE A 245 2.52 -9.73 17.21
N LEU A 246 3.09 -9.84 16.01
CA LEU A 246 2.91 -11.00 15.13
C LEU A 246 3.72 -12.23 15.57
N ALA A 247 4.84 -12.05 16.26
CA ALA A 247 5.71 -13.14 16.72
C ALA A 247 5.08 -13.98 17.83
N ARG A 248 4.07 -13.45 18.53
CA ARG A 248 3.39 -14.15 19.61
C ARG A 248 2.46 -15.25 19.08
N ALA A 249 2.44 -16.39 19.77
CA ALA A 249 1.54 -17.50 19.44
C ALA A 249 0.06 -17.09 19.55
N ASP A 250 -0.28 -16.30 20.58
CA ASP A 250 -1.61 -15.72 20.87
C ASP A 250 -1.83 -14.33 20.26
N GLY A 251 -0.86 -13.82 19.49
CA GLY A 251 -0.90 -12.50 18.87
C GLY A 251 -1.82 -12.41 17.65
N PRO A 252 -2.07 -11.19 17.12
CA PRO A 252 -2.80 -11.02 15.87
C PRO A 252 -2.10 -11.71 14.69
N ARG A 253 -2.86 -12.00 13.64
CA ARG A 253 -2.32 -12.60 12.39
C ARG A 253 -2.12 -11.57 11.28
N VAL A 254 -2.78 -10.43 11.41
CA VAL A 254 -2.74 -9.33 10.44
C VAL A 254 -2.25 -8.07 11.15
N ALA A 255 -1.24 -7.40 10.59
CA ALA A 255 -0.80 -6.08 11.02
C ALA A 255 -0.95 -5.07 9.88
N VAL A 256 -1.36 -3.85 10.22
CA VAL A 256 -1.46 -2.74 9.27
C VAL A 256 -0.74 -1.54 9.83
N PHE A 257 0.10 -0.91 9.02
CA PHE A 257 0.62 0.42 9.33
C PHE A 257 0.83 1.23 8.06
N GLU A 258 0.99 2.52 8.25
CA GLU A 258 1.15 3.47 7.15
C GLU A 258 2.39 4.33 7.35
N THR A 259 2.94 4.79 6.25
CA THR A 259 4.01 5.78 6.23
C THR A 259 3.60 6.92 5.31
N THR A 260 3.94 8.14 5.72
CA THR A 260 3.59 9.39 5.02
C THR A 260 4.83 9.98 4.34
N GLY A 261 4.65 11.08 3.61
CA GLY A 261 5.76 11.77 2.94
C GLY A 261 6.09 11.26 1.54
N TRP A 262 5.25 10.39 0.97
CA TRP A 262 5.40 9.89 -0.40
C TRP A 262 4.76 10.81 -1.46
N ASP A 263 4.19 11.94 -1.03
CA ASP A 263 3.64 12.95 -1.94
C ASP A 263 4.73 13.81 -2.57
N THR A 264 4.91 13.57 -3.87
CA THR A 264 5.85 14.26 -4.73
C THR A 264 5.18 15.33 -5.61
N HIS A 265 3.85 15.46 -5.56
CA HIS A 265 3.06 16.31 -6.45
C HIS A 265 2.93 17.76 -5.97
N ALA A 266 3.16 18.04 -4.68
CA ALA A 266 3.06 19.38 -4.11
C ALA A 266 4.43 19.92 -3.67
N ASN A 267 5.03 20.79 -4.50
CA ASN A 267 6.05 21.80 -4.15
C ASN A 267 7.07 21.43 -3.04
N ASN A 268 7.69 20.25 -3.15
CA ASN A 268 8.66 19.76 -2.17
C ASN A 268 10.05 20.37 -2.49
N PRO A 269 10.70 21.12 -1.57
CA PRO A 269 11.94 21.87 -1.85
C PRO A 269 13.15 21.01 -2.28
N TRP A 270 13.07 19.67 -2.19
CA TRP A 270 14.09 18.76 -2.72
C TRP A 270 14.29 18.88 -4.23
N PHE A 271 13.26 19.28 -4.98
CA PHE A 271 13.39 19.60 -6.41
C PHE A 271 14.18 20.88 -6.70
N ARG A 272 14.48 21.70 -5.68
CA ARG A 272 15.11 23.02 -5.85
C ARG A 272 16.60 23.05 -5.54
N LEU A 273 17.18 21.97 -5.00
CA LEU A 273 18.55 21.95 -4.49
C LEU A 273 19.54 21.09 -5.29
N SER A 274 19.11 20.35 -6.32
CA SER A 274 20.02 19.54 -7.14
C SER A 274 20.48 20.17 -8.46
N TYR A 275 20.16 21.45 -8.73
CA TYR A 275 20.66 22.15 -9.92
C TYR A 275 21.26 23.52 -9.58
N PRO A 276 22.59 23.62 -9.38
CA PRO A 276 23.27 24.90 -9.40
C PRO A 276 23.51 25.27 -10.87
N GLY A 277 22.62 26.07 -11.46
CA GLY A 277 22.93 26.71 -12.74
C GLY A 277 21.74 27.02 -13.63
N ARG A 278 21.06 28.14 -13.37
CA ARG A 278 20.81 29.16 -14.39
C ARG A 278 20.27 30.43 -13.76
N ALA A 279 20.83 31.54 -14.22
CA ALA A 279 20.64 32.89 -13.73
C ALA A 279 19.17 33.33 -13.79
N ARG A 280 18.78 34.13 -12.79
CA ARG A 280 17.49 34.79 -12.68
C ARG A 280 17.31 35.80 -13.83
N SER A 281 16.32 35.60 -14.70
CA SER A 281 15.69 36.72 -15.41
C SER A 281 14.56 37.26 -14.52
N ARG A 282 14.78 38.45 -13.95
CA ARG A 282 13.73 39.21 -13.24
C ARG A 282 12.77 39.79 -14.28
N ALA A 283 11.58 39.20 -14.42
CA ALA A 283 10.43 39.91 -14.98
C ALA A 283 9.57 40.41 -13.81
N ARG A 284 9.55 41.73 -13.61
CA ARG A 284 8.63 42.40 -12.68
C ARG A 284 7.20 42.25 -13.22
N PHE A 285 6.32 41.63 -12.44
CA PHE A 285 4.88 41.74 -12.68
C PHE A 285 4.38 43.05 -12.08
N GLY A 286 4.05 44.00 -12.96
CA GLY A 286 3.26 45.17 -12.64
C GLY A 286 1.77 44.83 -12.70
N ASN A 287 1.06 45.19 -11.64
CA ASN A 287 -0.39 45.08 -11.49
C ASN A 287 -1.11 46.00 -12.49
N ARG A 288 -1.93 45.46 -13.39
CA ARG A 288 -3.04 46.19 -14.04
C ARG A 288 -4.23 45.26 -14.27
N SER A 289 -5.33 45.65 -13.65
CA SER A 289 -6.71 45.27 -13.89
C SER A 289 -7.15 45.64 -15.31
N GLY A 290 -7.94 44.76 -15.94
CA GLY A 290 -8.61 45.04 -17.21
C GLY A 290 -9.09 43.76 -17.89
N GLY A 291 -10.40 43.52 -17.87
CA GLY A 291 -11.02 42.33 -18.43
C GLY A 291 -10.97 42.24 -19.95
N ARG A 292 -11.02 40.99 -20.46
CA ARG A 292 -11.70 40.56 -21.69
C ARG A 292 -11.52 39.04 -21.90
N GLY A 293 -12.64 38.37 -22.19
CA GLY A 293 -12.79 37.20 -23.07
C GLY A 293 -11.93 35.95 -22.85
N TYR A 294 -12.55 34.85 -22.43
CA TYR A 294 -12.03 33.49 -22.63
C TYR A 294 -12.27 33.03 -24.06
N PRO A 295 -11.26 32.53 -24.79
CA PRO A 295 -11.49 31.57 -25.86
C PRO A 295 -11.38 30.14 -25.30
N GLU A 296 -12.39 29.33 -25.57
CA GLU A 296 -12.38 27.89 -25.33
C GLU A 296 -11.17 27.23 -26.02
N SER A 297 -10.44 26.41 -25.26
CA SER A 297 -9.35 25.59 -25.79
C SER A 297 -9.86 24.18 -26.10
N PRO A 298 -9.51 23.58 -27.26
CA PRO A 298 -10.12 22.34 -27.71
C PRO A 298 -9.66 21.14 -26.89
N GLY A 299 -10.61 20.26 -26.55
CA GLY A 299 -10.39 19.05 -25.79
C GLY A 299 -9.35 18.12 -26.40
N CYS A 300 -8.41 17.67 -25.57
CA CYS A 300 -7.51 16.56 -25.88
C CYS A 300 -8.32 15.28 -26.07
N ARG A 301 -8.50 14.87 -27.33
CA ARG A 301 -8.91 13.49 -27.68
C ARG A 301 -7.72 12.57 -27.42
N CYS A 302 -7.76 11.78 -26.36
CA CYS A 302 -6.90 10.60 -26.26
C CYS A 302 -7.38 9.59 -27.32
N SER A 303 -6.57 9.40 -28.37
CA SER A 303 -6.76 8.33 -29.34
C SER A 303 -6.60 6.97 -28.65
N ARG A 304 -7.66 6.17 -28.69
CA ARG A 304 -7.59 4.74 -28.47
C ARG A 304 -6.77 4.13 -29.60
N SER A 305 -5.54 3.70 -29.34
CA SER A 305 -4.86 2.70 -30.15
C SER A 305 -3.60 2.23 -29.44
N LEU A 306 -3.59 0.97 -29.04
CA LEU A 306 -2.46 0.02 -28.94
C LEU A 306 -3.03 -1.19 -28.14
N ALA A 307 -3.86 -2.00 -28.77
CA ALA A 307 -3.43 -3.16 -29.56
C ALA A 307 -2.57 -4.12 -28.72
N THR A 308 -3.28 -4.96 -27.96
CA THR A 308 -2.89 -6.30 -27.52
C THR A 308 -1.84 -6.95 -28.43
N ARG A 309 -0.60 -7.05 -27.94
CA ARG A 309 0.41 -7.95 -28.52
C ARG A 309 0.46 -9.21 -27.68
N ARG A 310 0.14 -10.34 -28.32
CA ARG A 310 0.15 -11.69 -27.76
C ARG A 310 1.49 -11.99 -27.09
N LEU A 311 1.46 -12.28 -25.79
CA LEU A 311 2.54 -13.00 -25.12
C LEU A 311 2.63 -14.41 -25.72
N ARG A 312 3.74 -14.71 -26.39
CA ARG A 312 4.07 -16.09 -26.75
C ARG A 312 4.57 -16.80 -25.49
N SER A 313 4.00 -17.99 -25.26
CA SER A 313 4.44 -18.96 -24.27
C SER A 313 5.95 -19.18 -24.35
N ILE A 314 6.65 -18.92 -23.23
CA ILE A 314 7.99 -19.43 -22.98
C ILE A 314 7.80 -20.77 -22.26
N HIS A 315 8.27 -21.85 -22.87
CA HIS A 315 8.35 -23.17 -22.27
C HIS A 315 9.38 -23.15 -21.12
N ALA A 316 8.95 -23.43 -19.90
CA ALA A 316 9.82 -23.79 -18.79
C ALA A 316 10.07 -25.32 -18.81
N PRO A 317 11.30 -25.80 -18.60
CA PRO A 317 11.54 -27.23 -18.49
C PRO A 317 10.90 -27.78 -17.21
N SER A 318 10.21 -28.90 -17.39
CA SER A 318 9.56 -29.72 -16.37
C SER A 318 10.48 -30.04 -15.19
N GLY A 319 10.08 -29.63 -13.98
CA GLY A 319 10.73 -30.06 -12.75
C GLY A 319 10.19 -29.37 -11.51
N TYR A 320 9.15 -29.96 -10.91
CA TYR A 320 8.69 -29.75 -9.53
C TYR A 320 8.73 -28.32 -8.96
N ALA A 321 7.61 -27.60 -9.08
CA ALA A 321 7.19 -26.65 -8.05
C ALA A 321 5.65 -26.61 -8.03
N ARG A 322 5.07 -27.22 -7.00
CA ARG A 322 3.67 -27.06 -6.63
C ARG A 322 3.41 -25.58 -6.35
N ALA A 323 2.73 -24.92 -7.27
CA ALA A 323 2.13 -23.62 -7.04
C ALA A 323 1.00 -23.79 -6.00
N LEU A 324 1.14 -23.13 -4.85
CA LEU A 324 0.03 -22.89 -3.93
C LEU A 324 0.02 -21.39 -3.65
N TRP A 325 -1.01 -20.76 -4.20
CA TRP A 325 -1.46 -19.41 -3.89
C TRP A 325 -1.78 -19.27 -2.39
#